data_AF-A0A1E3A0H8-F1
#
_entry.id   AF-A0A1E3A0H8-F1
#
_cell.length_a   1.000
_cell.length_b   1.000
_cell.length_c   1.000
_cell.angle_alpha   90.00
_cell.angle_beta   90.00
_cell.angle_gamma   90.00
#
_symmetry.space_group_name_H-M   'P 1'
#
loop_
_entity.id
_entity.type
_entity.pdbx_description
1 polymer ?
#
loop_
_entity_poly.entity_id
_entity_poly.type
_entity_poly.pdbx_seq_one_letter_code
_entity_poly.pdbx_strand_id
1 'polypeptide(L)'
;MSASRNPNLVQLFFRMHLTESYGTGVGKIQRNYAGVNKRPVLETAPGMFRVTLPNVNETAVAQKLPEIELVEAVENEKSIDYEKRLHVQYVTENNSITQKEAEDLLEVGIT
;
A
#
# COMPACT_ATOMS: atom_id res chain seq x y z
N MET A 1 -12.89 -5.96 -30.31
CA MET A 1 -13.99 -5.73 -29.34
C MET A 1 -13.77 -6.61 -28.13
N SER A 2 -13.77 -6.04 -26.92
CA SER A 2 -13.80 -6.84 -25.68
C SER A 2 -15.24 -7.34 -25.47
N ALA A 3 -15.43 -8.65 -25.35
CA ALA A 3 -16.74 -9.26 -25.16
C ALA A 3 -16.90 -9.69 -23.70
N SER A 4 -17.92 -9.17 -23.01
CA SER A 4 -18.24 -9.57 -21.64
C SER A 4 -19.14 -10.82 -21.63
N ARG A 5 -18.89 -11.74 -20.70
CA ARG A 5 -19.75 -12.93 -20.51
C ARG A 5 -21.14 -12.59 -19.97
N ASN A 6 -21.24 -11.49 -19.22
CA ASN A 6 -22.51 -10.98 -18.68
C ASN A 6 -22.60 -9.46 -18.89
N PRO A 7 -23.23 -9.00 -19.99
CA PRO A 7 -23.37 -7.57 -20.30
C PRO A 7 -24.19 -6.79 -19.26
N ASN A 8 -25.16 -7.43 -18.60
CA ASN A 8 -25.98 -6.78 -17.58
C ASN A 8 -25.17 -6.47 -16.33
N LEU A 9 -24.34 -7.42 -15.90
CA LEU A 9 -23.46 -7.24 -14.74
C LEU A 9 -22.42 -6.15 -15.00
N VAL A 10 -21.83 -6.10 -16.20
CA VAL A 10 -20.86 -5.05 -16.54
C VAL A 10 -21.52 -3.67 -16.57
N GLN A 11 -22.74 -3.56 -17.12
CA GLN A 11 -23.47 -2.30 -17.11
C GLN A 11 -23.81 -1.82 -15.70
N LEU A 12 -24.16 -2.73 -14.79
CA LEU A 12 -24.40 -2.41 -13.39
C LEU A 12 -23.13 -1.86 -12.74
N PHE A 13 -22.00 -2.56 -12.86
CA PHE A 13 -20.71 -2.10 -12.30
C PHE A 13 -20.22 -0.79 -12.92
N PHE A 14 -20.49 -0.57 -14.20
CA PHE A 14 -20.19 0.69 -14.86
C PHE A 14 -21.02 1.86 -14.30
N ARG A 15 -22.33 1.66 -14.09
CA ARG A 15 -23.23 2.67 -13.46
C ARG A 15 -22.86 2.96 -12.01
N MET A 16 -22.31 1.97 -11.30
CA MET A 16 -21.79 2.15 -9.94
C MET A 16 -20.36 2.70 -9.90
N HIS A 17 -19.76 3.00 -11.05
CA HIS A 17 -18.38 3.49 -11.17
C HIS A 17 -17.32 2.52 -10.58
N LEU A 18 -17.62 1.22 -10.52
CA LEU A 18 -16.68 0.18 -10.05
C LEU A 18 -15.81 -0.38 -11.19
N THR A 19 -16.23 -0.21 -12.44
CA THR A 19 -15.48 -0.65 -13.62
C THR A 19 -15.40 0.46 -14.66
N GLU A 20 -14.28 0.52 -15.34
CA GLU A 20 -14.04 1.46 -16.44
C GLU A 20 -14.62 0.98 -17.77
N SER A 21 -14.43 1.79 -18.81
CA SER A 21 -14.68 1.40 -20.20
C SER A 21 -13.98 0.08 -20.54
N TYR A 22 -14.67 -0.74 -21.33
CA TYR A 22 -14.29 -2.12 -21.64
C TYR A 22 -12.82 -2.28 -22.06
N GLY A 23 -12.04 -3.00 -21.23
CA GLY A 23 -10.69 -3.45 -21.58
C GLY A 23 -9.53 -2.57 -21.09
N THR A 24 -9.78 -1.42 -20.44
CA THR A 24 -8.70 -0.55 -19.95
C THR A 24 -8.08 -1.03 -18.63
N GLY A 25 -8.85 -1.76 -17.82
CA GLY A 25 -8.44 -2.19 -16.46
C GLY A 25 -7.18 -3.06 -16.45
N VAL A 26 -7.05 -4.02 -17.37
CA VAL A 26 -5.88 -4.92 -17.42
C VAL A 26 -4.59 -4.12 -17.70
N GLY A 27 -4.64 -3.18 -18.65
CA GLY A 27 -3.50 -2.32 -18.94
C GLY A 27 -3.14 -1.41 -17.77
N LYS A 28 -4.12 -0.93 -17.01
CA LYS A 28 -3.87 -0.15 -15.79
C LYS A 28 -3.21 -0.98 -14.69
N ILE A 29 -3.66 -2.22 -14.48
CA ILE A 29 -3.01 -3.16 -13.57
C ILE A 29 -1.55 -3.34 -13.98
N GLN A 30 -1.25 -3.61 -15.25
CA GLN A 30 0.13 -3.77 -15.72
C GLN A 30 0.98 -2.51 -15.50
N ARG A 31 0.43 -1.31 -15.77
CA ARG A 31 1.14 -0.03 -15.56
C ARG A 31 1.42 0.27 -14.09
N ASN A 32 0.52 -0.09 -13.18
CA ASN A 32 0.74 0.10 -11.73
C ASN A 32 1.87 -0.76 -11.18
N TYR A 33 2.28 -1.81 -11.90
CA TYR A 33 3.42 -2.65 -11.56
C TYR A 33 4.67 -2.30 -12.39
N ALA A 34 4.66 -1.17 -13.11
CA ALA A 34 5.86 -0.67 -13.78
C ALA A 34 6.95 -0.37 -12.73
N GLY A 35 8.19 -0.78 -13.01
CA GLY A 35 9.31 -0.61 -12.08
C GLY A 35 9.37 -1.62 -10.92
N VAL A 36 8.36 -2.49 -10.77
CA VAL A 36 8.36 -3.54 -9.74
C VAL A 36 8.98 -4.83 -10.30
N ASN A 37 9.85 -5.49 -9.51
CA ASN A 37 10.53 -6.72 -9.90
C ASN A 37 9.57 -7.88 -10.20
N LYS A 38 8.52 -8.04 -9.40
CA LYS A 38 7.47 -9.05 -9.60
C LYS A 38 6.28 -8.41 -10.33
N ARG A 39 5.99 -8.90 -11.54
CA ARG A 39 4.89 -8.39 -12.38
C ARG A 39 3.62 -9.25 -12.28
N PRO A 40 2.42 -8.69 -12.57
CA PRO A 40 1.19 -9.45 -12.69
C PRO A 40 1.28 -10.52 -13.78
N VAL A 41 0.69 -11.69 -13.51
CA VAL A 41 0.63 -12.81 -14.47
C VAL A 41 -0.81 -13.10 -14.82
N LEU A 42 -1.11 -13.20 -16.12
CA LEU A 42 -2.40 -13.59 -16.64
C LEU A 42 -2.23 -14.88 -17.45
N GLU A 43 -2.83 -15.96 -16.98
CA GLU A 43 -2.79 -17.26 -17.64
C GLU A 43 -4.21 -17.68 -18.03
N THR A 44 -4.32 -18.37 -19.16
CA THR A 44 -5.60 -18.90 -19.64
C THR A 44 -5.55 -20.42 -19.68
N ALA A 45 -6.68 -21.04 -19.35
CA ALA A 45 -6.94 -22.46 -19.48
C ALA A 45 -8.36 -22.64 -20.06
N PRO A 46 -8.71 -23.81 -20.60
CA PRO A 46 -10.06 -24.07 -21.06
C PRO A 46 -11.09 -23.79 -19.94
N GLY A 47 -11.98 -22.82 -20.16
CA GLY A 47 -13.03 -22.43 -19.21
C GLY A 47 -12.59 -21.50 -18.06
N MET A 48 -11.29 -21.19 -17.92
CA MET A 48 -10.77 -20.41 -16.79
C MET A 48 -9.66 -19.44 -17.22
N PHE A 49 -9.52 -18.34 -16.49
CA PHE A 49 -8.32 -17.53 -16.51
C PHE A 49 -7.83 -17.31 -15.08
N ARG A 50 -6.52 -17.39 -14.87
CA ARG A 50 -5.87 -17.07 -13.60
C ARG A 50 -5.25 -15.68 -13.71
N VAL A 51 -5.46 -14.87 -12.69
CA VAL A 51 -4.77 -13.59 -12.51
C VAL A 51 -3.99 -13.67 -11.21
N THR A 52 -2.68 -13.53 -11.29
CA THR A 52 -1.80 -13.44 -10.13
C THR A 52 -1.30 -12.01 -9.99
N LEU A 53 -1.59 -11.38 -8.86
CA LEU A 53 -1.15 -10.04 -8.51
C LEU A 53 -0.15 -10.13 -7.34
N PRO A 54 1.16 -9.98 -7.59
CA PRO A 54 2.15 -10.01 -6.52
C PRO A 54 1.91 -8.90 -5.49
N ASN A 55 2.05 -9.20 -4.19
CA ASN A 55 1.94 -8.17 -3.16
C ASN A 55 3.16 -7.24 -3.20
N VAL A 56 2.98 -6.00 -3.64
CA VAL A 56 4.06 -4.99 -3.69
C VAL A 56 4.35 -4.36 -2.33
N ASN A 57 3.40 -4.45 -1.38
CA ASN A 57 3.59 -3.92 -0.03
C ASN A 57 4.61 -4.73 0.77
N GLU A 58 4.77 -6.02 0.47
CA GLU A 58 5.78 -6.88 1.11
C GLU A 58 7.20 -6.42 0.78
N THR A 59 7.45 -6.06 -0.49
CA THR A 59 8.73 -5.47 -0.91
C THR A 59 8.94 -4.06 -0.36
N ALA A 60 7.87 -3.26 -0.19
CA ALA A 60 7.98 -1.95 0.44
C ALA A 60 8.40 -2.05 1.91
N VAL A 61 7.90 -3.05 2.66
CA VAL A 61 8.35 -3.30 4.04
C VAL A 61 9.80 -3.78 4.08
N ALA A 62 10.24 -4.60 3.12
CA ALA A 62 11.63 -5.03 3.01
C ALA A 62 12.60 -3.93 2.52
N GLN A 63 12.10 -2.93 1.77
CA GLN A 63 12.86 -1.77 1.28
C GLN A 63 12.77 -0.56 2.22
N LYS A 64 11.92 -0.59 3.25
CA LYS A 64 11.79 0.46 4.27
C LYS A 64 12.69 0.19 5.48
N LEU A 65 13.89 -0.38 5.24
CA LEU A 65 15.03 0.05 6.06
C LEU A 65 15.48 1.40 5.47
N PRO A 66 15.65 2.43 6.30
CA PRO A 66 15.53 3.81 5.85
C PRO A 66 16.72 4.23 5.01
N GLU A 67 16.48 4.50 3.74
CA GLU A 67 17.24 5.51 3.02
C GLU A 67 16.43 6.80 3.14
N ILE A 68 17.02 7.75 3.87
CA ILE A 68 16.50 9.05 4.24
C ILE A 68 16.48 9.96 3.00
N GLU A 69 15.57 10.95 3.00
CA GLU A 69 15.43 12.15 2.13
C GLU A 69 14.12 12.11 1.30
N LEU A 70 13.23 13.12 1.32
CA LEU A 70 13.37 14.58 1.27
C LEU A 70 12.18 15.24 2.00
N VAL A 71 12.36 16.06 3.05
CA VAL A 71 12.45 17.54 3.07
C VAL A 71 11.33 18.27 2.30
N GLU A 72 10.28 18.76 3.00
CA GLU A 72 9.62 20.08 2.84
C GLU A 72 8.31 20.31 3.67
N ALA A 73 8.27 20.00 4.99
CA ALA A 73 7.30 20.63 5.92
C ALA A 73 7.96 20.96 7.29
N VAL A 74 8.89 21.92 7.23
CA VAL A 74 10.13 21.98 8.02
C VAL A 74 10.02 22.44 9.49
N GLU A 75 8.85 22.71 10.06
CA GLU A 75 8.78 23.08 11.50
C GLU A 75 7.87 22.20 12.36
N ASN A 76 6.68 21.80 11.89
CA ASN A 76 5.81 20.88 12.66
C ASN A 76 6.12 19.39 12.41
N GLU A 77 6.71 19.03 11.27
CA GLU A 77 7.08 17.62 11.02
C GLU A 77 8.27 17.18 11.86
N LYS A 78 9.17 18.09 12.26
CA LYS A 78 10.35 17.71 13.06
C LYS A 78 9.97 17.14 14.41
N SER A 79 8.92 17.66 15.06
CA SER A 79 8.42 17.13 16.34
C SER A 79 7.80 15.75 16.14
N ILE A 80 6.92 15.64 15.14
CA ILE A 80 6.19 14.39 14.86
C ILE A 80 7.15 13.27 14.43
N ASP A 81 8.19 13.61 13.66
CA ASP A 81 9.16 12.62 13.18
C ASP A 81 10.13 12.20 14.30
N TYR A 82 10.48 13.11 15.21
CA TYR A 82 11.25 12.78 16.42
C TYR A 82 10.49 11.80 17.32
N GLU A 83 9.21 12.10 17.63
CA GLU A 83 8.35 11.24 18.45
C GLU A 83 8.17 9.85 17.83
N LYS A 84 7.90 9.80 16.50
CA LYS A 84 7.77 8.54 15.77
C LYS A 84 9.05 7.71 15.81
N ARG A 85 10.21 8.34 15.66
CA ARG A 85 11.52 7.65 15.70
C ARG A 85 11.79 7.05 17.07
N LEU A 86 11.46 7.76 18.14
CA LEU A 86 11.67 7.28 19.50
C LEU A 86 10.82 6.04 19.80
N HIS A 87 9.55 6.04 19.38
CA HIS A 87 8.69 4.87 19.49
C HIS A 87 9.20 3.67 18.68
N VAL A 88 9.63 3.90 17.43
CA VAL A 88 10.17 2.84 16.58
C VAL A 88 11.40 2.20 17.22
N GLN A 89 12.33 3.03 17.73
CA GLN A 89 13.53 2.53 18.40
C GLN A 89 13.19 1.69 19.65
N TYR A 90 12.30 2.18 20.51
CA TYR A 90 11.92 1.47 21.72
C TYR A 90 11.26 0.11 21.42
N VAL A 91 10.35 0.06 20.43
CA VAL A 91 9.70 -1.20 20.02
C VAL A 91 10.70 -2.17 19.41
N THR A 92 11.70 -1.69 18.65
CA THR A 92 12.74 -2.58 18.12
C THR A 92 13.62 -3.19 19.21
N GLU A 93 13.83 -2.50 20.32
CA GLU A 93 14.64 -2.99 21.44
C GLU A 93 13.83 -3.87 22.41
N ASN A 94 12.55 -3.53 22.67
CA ASN A 94 11.72 -4.14 23.70
C ASN A 94 10.58 -5.03 23.19
N ASN A 95 10.47 -5.23 21.86
CA ASN A 95 9.43 -6.00 21.14
C ASN A 95 7.98 -5.50 21.30
N SER A 96 7.68 -4.64 22.28
CA SER A 96 6.36 -4.05 22.51
C SER A 96 6.48 -2.75 23.29
N ILE A 97 5.42 -1.94 23.27
CA ILE A 97 5.31 -0.72 24.07
C ILE A 97 3.87 -0.58 24.56
N THR A 98 3.70 -0.22 25.83
CA THR A 98 2.41 0.14 26.41
C THR A 98 2.18 1.65 26.33
N GLN A 99 0.92 2.09 26.40
CA GLN A 99 0.58 3.52 26.34
C GLN A 99 1.31 4.33 27.43
N LYS A 100 1.42 3.79 28.65
CA LYS A 100 2.12 4.44 29.75
C LYS A 100 3.61 4.62 29.46
N GLU A 101 4.26 3.61 28.89
CA GLU A 101 5.67 3.69 28.51
C GLU A 101 5.89 4.68 27.37
N ALA A 102 4.96 4.80 26.42
CA ALA A 102 5.02 5.81 25.37
C ALA A 102 4.91 7.24 25.93
N GLU A 103 4.05 7.45 26.93
CA GLU A 103 3.89 8.74 27.61
C GLU A 103 5.15 9.10 28.43
N ASP A 104 5.70 8.12 29.18
CA ASP A 104 6.95 8.28 29.94
C ASP A 104 8.15 8.60 29.01
N LEU A 105 8.23 7.99 27.82
CA LEU A 105 9.29 8.23 26.84
C LEU A 105 9.26 9.64 26.23
N LEU A 106 8.09 10.25 26.13
CA LEU A 106 7.94 11.58 25.55
C LEU A 106 8.01 12.69 26.61
N GLU A 107 8.14 12.35 27.89
CA GLU A 107 8.03 13.28 29.04
C GLU A 107 6.76 14.15 28.97
N VAL A 108 5.73 13.70 28.24
CA VAL A 108 4.43 14.37 28.17
C VAL A 108 3.62 13.92 29.37
N GLY A 109 4.01 14.43 30.54
CA GLY A 109 3.21 14.30 31.75
C GLY A 109 1.91 15.06 31.58
N ILE A 110 0.78 14.36 31.60
CA ILE A 110 -0.55 14.97 31.70
C ILE A 110 -0.57 15.74 33.03
N THR A 111 -0.63 17.08 32.95
CA THR A 111 -1.05 17.90 34.10
C THR A 111 -2.57 17.90 34.17
#